data_AF-W6K4I6-F1
#
_entry.id   AF-W6K4I6-F1
#
_cell.length_a   1.000
_cell.length_b   1.000
_cell.length_c   1.000
_cell.angle_alpha   90.00
_cell.angle_beta   90.00
_cell.angle_gamma   90.00
#
_symmetry.space_group_name_H-M   'P 1'
#
loop_
_entity.id
_entity.type
_entity.pdbx_description
1 polymer ?
#
loop_
_entity_poly.entity_id
_entity_poly.type
_entity_poly.pdbx_seq_one_letter_code
_entity_poly.pdbx_strand_id
1 'polypeptide(L)'
;MAGLSQQQLATFRDRSVPQPTGAMRDAVTVVDERRLDVPGTVVCTASSAADYHSYAEQGMSFLAGLLHHRKLTLFDLPTGHWPMWSKPAELADIIAKAASDQAWSRSGER
;
A
#
# COMPACT_ATOMS: atom_id res chain seq x y z
N MET A 1 -9.60 5.19 13.84
CA MET A 1 -9.83 5.58 12.43
C MET A 1 -9.77 7.10 12.35
N ALA A 2 -8.58 7.67 12.29
CA ALA A 2 -8.40 9.13 12.22
C ALA A 2 -8.89 9.67 10.86
N GLY A 3 -9.46 10.88 10.86
CA GLY A 3 -9.86 11.58 9.64
C GLY A 3 -11.18 11.13 8.99
N LEU A 4 -12.00 10.31 9.67
CA LEU A 4 -13.33 9.88 9.20
C LEU A 4 -14.44 10.44 10.09
N SER A 5 -15.54 10.90 9.47
CA SER A 5 -16.76 11.34 10.16
C SER A 5 -17.57 10.15 10.69
N GLN A 6 -18.50 10.39 11.61
CA GLN A 6 -19.40 9.35 12.12
C GLN A 6 -20.26 8.72 11.02
N GLN A 7 -20.72 9.52 10.05
CA GLN A 7 -21.48 9.03 8.91
C GLN A 7 -20.63 8.11 8.01
N GLN A 8 -19.36 8.48 7.80
CA GLN A 8 -18.42 7.65 7.05
C GLN A 8 -18.15 6.32 7.76
N LEU A 9 -17.98 6.35 9.09
CA LEU A 9 -17.83 5.14 9.90
C LEU A 9 -19.08 4.25 9.87
N ALA A 10 -20.28 4.83 9.92
CA ALA A 10 -21.52 4.10 9.79
C ALA A 10 -21.62 3.41 8.42
N THR A 11 -21.30 4.14 7.35
CA THR A 11 -21.30 3.60 5.98
C THR A 11 -20.26 2.49 5.81
N PHE A 12 -19.06 2.65 6.39
CA PHE A 12 -18.01 1.63 6.37
C PHE A 12 -18.49 0.31 6.99
N ARG A 13 -19.14 0.39 8.16
CA ARG A 13 -19.66 -0.81 8.86
C ARG A 13 -20.78 -1.47 8.08
N ASP A 14 -21.74 -0.68 7.60
CA ASP A 14 -22.88 -1.16 6.81
C ASP A 14 -22.45 -1.92 5.55
N ARG A 15 -21.40 -1.44 4.88
CA ARG A 15 -20.88 -2.05 3.64
C ARG A 15 -19.77 -3.08 3.85
N SER A 16 -19.34 -3.31 5.09
CA SER A 16 -18.26 -4.25 5.36
C SER A 16 -18.73 -5.69 5.13
N VAL A 17 -17.86 -6.50 4.51
CA VAL A 17 -18.09 -7.93 4.32
C VAL A 17 -17.02 -8.72 5.07
N PRO A 18 -17.34 -9.91 5.61
CA PRO A 18 -16.34 -10.75 6.26
C PRO A 18 -15.20 -11.12 5.32
N GLN A 19 -13.97 -11.05 5.83
CA GLN A 19 -12.78 -11.45 5.09
C GLN A 19 -12.58 -12.98 5.23
N PRO A 20 -12.38 -13.73 4.12
CA PRO A 20 -12.17 -15.17 4.19
C PRO A 20 -10.88 -15.55 4.92
N THR A 21 -11.00 -16.38 5.96
CA THR A 21 -9.88 -16.72 6.86
C THR A 21 -8.65 -17.30 6.15
N GLY A 22 -8.84 -18.12 5.10
CA GLY A 22 -7.73 -18.71 4.34
C GLY A 22 -6.79 -17.63 3.77
N ALA A 23 -7.34 -16.56 3.20
CA ALA A 23 -6.54 -15.49 2.63
C ALA A 23 -5.67 -14.71 3.65
N MET A 24 -5.93 -14.84 4.96
CA MET A 24 -5.06 -14.28 6.02
C MET A 24 -4.05 -15.29 6.57
N ARG A 25 -4.30 -16.60 6.42
CA ARG A 25 -3.52 -17.65 7.07
C ARG A 25 -2.63 -18.43 6.11
N ASP A 26 -3.03 -18.50 4.85
CA ASP A 26 -2.34 -19.31 3.86
C ASP A 26 -0.99 -18.67 3.51
N ALA A 27 0.06 -19.48 3.54
CA ALA A 27 1.39 -19.03 3.16
C ALA A 27 1.46 -18.79 1.65
N VAL A 28 2.05 -17.66 1.25
CA VAL A 28 2.31 -17.35 -0.15
C VAL A 28 3.77 -17.71 -0.49
N THR A 29 3.97 -18.63 -1.43
CA THR A 29 5.30 -18.97 -1.94
C THR A 29 5.54 -18.24 -3.26
N VAL A 30 6.51 -17.32 -3.27
CA VAL A 30 6.91 -16.59 -4.48
C VAL A 30 8.39 -16.84 -4.75
N VAL A 31 8.68 -17.52 -5.86
CA VAL A 31 10.05 -18.00 -6.18
C VAL A 31 10.77 -17.14 -7.23
N ASP A 32 10.03 -16.40 -8.05
CA ASP A 32 10.64 -15.58 -9.10
C ASP A 32 11.25 -14.29 -8.51
N GLU A 33 12.57 -14.15 -8.62
CA GLU A 33 13.30 -12.99 -8.12
C GLU A 33 13.06 -11.72 -8.95
N ARG A 34 12.61 -11.84 -10.20
CA ARG A 34 12.27 -10.69 -11.05
C ARG A 34 11.16 -9.83 -10.44
N ARG A 35 10.34 -10.39 -9.54
CA ARG A 35 9.33 -9.62 -8.80
C ARG A 35 9.92 -8.45 -8.01
N LEU A 36 11.16 -8.58 -7.55
CA LEU A 36 11.81 -7.57 -6.71
C LEU A 36 12.26 -6.36 -7.55
N ASP A 37 12.29 -6.51 -8.89
CA ASP A 37 12.59 -5.44 -9.85
C ASP A 37 11.33 -4.72 -10.37
N VAL A 38 10.13 -5.20 -10.03
CA VAL A 38 8.88 -4.53 -10.40
C VAL A 38 8.80 -3.21 -9.62
N PRO A 39 8.67 -2.06 -10.31
CA PRO A 39 8.47 -0.79 -9.63
C PRO A 39 7.22 -0.83 -8.76
N GLY A 40 7.37 -0.46 -7.49
CA GLY A 40 6.29 -0.43 -6.52
C GLY A 40 6.23 0.89 -5.79
N THR A 41 5.04 1.24 -5.31
CA THR A 41 4.83 2.44 -4.51
C THR A 41 4.06 2.09 -3.25
N VAL A 42 4.58 2.50 -2.09
CA VAL A 42 3.91 2.38 -0.79
C VAL A 42 3.46 3.77 -0.36
N VAL A 43 2.16 3.94 -0.12
CA VAL A 43 1.61 5.18 0.45
C VAL A 43 1.53 5.02 1.96
N CYS A 44 2.42 5.70 2.68
CA CYS A 44 2.61 5.63 4.11
C CYS A 44 1.60 6.55 4.82
N THR A 45 0.56 5.96 5.40
CA THR A 45 -0.55 6.74 5.99
C THR A 45 -0.48 6.90 7.50
N ALA A 46 -0.40 5.75 8.21
CA ALA A 46 -0.49 5.70 9.66
C ALA A 46 0.85 5.88 10.37
N SER A 47 1.96 5.72 9.64
CA SER A 47 3.33 5.95 10.11
C SER A 47 4.13 6.55 8.95
N SER A 48 5.21 7.25 9.26
CA SER A 48 6.05 7.83 8.21
C SER A 48 6.80 6.73 7.43
N ALA A 49 7.27 7.07 6.23
CA ALA A 49 8.14 6.21 5.44
C ALA A 49 9.40 5.81 6.22
N ALA A 50 9.97 6.74 6.98
CA ALA A 50 11.11 6.50 7.86
C ALA A 50 10.77 5.50 8.98
N ASP A 51 9.60 5.63 9.61
CA ASP A 51 9.14 4.69 10.63
C ASP A 51 8.94 3.30 10.05
N TYR A 52 8.28 3.17 8.90
CA TYR A 52 8.09 1.87 8.25
C TYR A 52 9.42 1.24 7.84
N HIS A 53 10.38 2.01 7.35
CA HIS A 53 11.71 1.50 7.07
C HIS A 53 12.37 0.95 8.35
N SER A 54 12.34 1.73 9.43
CA SER A 54 12.90 1.32 10.73
C SER A 54 12.20 0.08 11.31
N TYR A 55 10.87 -0.01 11.17
CA TYR A 55 10.10 -1.16 11.64
C TYR A 55 10.43 -2.43 10.84
N ALA A 56 10.68 -2.29 9.53
CA ALA A 56 11.13 -3.40 8.69
C ALA A 56 12.53 -3.88 9.12
N GLU A 57 13.46 -2.97 9.43
CA GLU A 57 14.79 -3.31 9.96
C GLU A 57 14.70 -4.02 11.31
N GLN A 58 13.71 -3.68 12.13
CA GLN A 58 13.41 -4.34 13.40
C GLN A 58 12.68 -5.68 13.24
N GLY A 59 12.37 -6.11 12.01
CA GLY A 59 11.78 -7.42 11.74
C GLY A 59 10.26 -7.49 11.92
N MET A 60 9.53 -6.38 11.83
CA MET A 60 8.06 -6.40 11.83
C MET A 60 7.53 -7.23 10.66
N SER A 61 6.79 -8.30 10.98
CA SER A 61 6.42 -9.35 10.03
C SER A 61 5.61 -8.85 8.83
N PHE A 62 4.72 -7.87 9.03
CA PHE A 62 3.93 -7.29 7.95
C PHE A 62 4.76 -6.45 6.95
N LEU A 63 6.03 -6.16 7.28
CA LEU A 63 6.99 -5.44 6.45
C LEU A 63 8.15 -6.32 5.99
N ALA A 64 8.09 -7.64 6.19
CA ALA A 64 9.18 -8.56 5.86
C ALA A 64 9.63 -8.51 4.39
N GLY A 65 8.77 -8.06 3.47
CA GLY A 65 9.12 -7.86 2.06
C GLY A 65 9.71 -6.48 1.72
N LEU A 66 9.53 -5.47 2.59
CA LEU A 66 9.80 -4.07 2.28
C LEU A 66 11.26 -3.85 1.86
N LEU A 67 12.20 -4.36 2.66
CA LEU A 67 13.64 -4.19 2.44
C LEU A 67 14.20 -5.03 1.27
N HIS A 68 13.43 -5.99 0.75
CA HIS A 68 13.87 -6.85 -0.35
C HIS A 68 13.60 -6.26 -1.74
N HIS A 69 12.63 -5.34 -1.87
CA HIS A 69 12.29 -4.73 -3.15
C HIS A 69 13.37 -3.74 -3.59
N ARG A 70 13.84 -3.87 -4.83
CA ARG A 70 14.92 -3.03 -5.38
C ARG A 70 14.43 -1.71 -5.98
N LYS A 71 13.13 -1.62 -6.30
CA LYS A 71 12.50 -0.45 -6.94
C LYS A 71 11.24 -0.02 -6.20
N LEU A 72 11.37 0.25 -4.91
CA LEU A 72 10.26 0.69 -4.07
C LEU A 72 10.37 2.19 -3.78
N THR A 73 9.29 2.93 -4.02
CA THR A 73 9.16 4.33 -3.60
C THR A 73 8.14 4.45 -2.49
N LEU A 74 8.48 5.16 -1.41
CA LEU A 74 7.58 5.42 -0.29
C LEU A 74 7.12 6.88 -0.35
N PHE A 75 5.82 7.12 -0.22
CA PHE A 75 5.23 8.46 -0.17
C PHE A 75 4.45 8.64 1.13
N ASP A 76 4.78 9.68 1.88
CA ASP A 76 4.04 10.05 3.08
C ASP A 76 2.72 10.74 2.75
N LEU A 77 1.63 10.20 3.31
CA LEU A 77 0.31 10.81 3.30
C LEU A 77 -0.27 10.73 4.72
N PRO A 78 0.13 11.63 5.65
CA PRO A 78 -0.24 11.50 7.05
C PRO A 78 -1.76 11.58 7.23
N THR A 79 -2.38 10.44 7.51
CA THR A 79 -3.83 10.27 7.69
C THR A 79 -4.16 8.90 8.30
N GLY A 80 -5.44 8.58 8.49
CA GLY A 80 -5.85 7.26 8.96
C GLY A 80 -5.60 6.14 7.95
N HIS A 81 -5.81 4.89 8.37
CA HIS A 81 -5.62 3.69 7.54
C HIS A 81 -6.45 3.67 6.22
N TRP A 82 -7.50 4.49 6.13
CA TRP A 82 -8.42 4.54 5.00
C TRP A 82 -8.30 5.88 4.24
N PRO A 83 -7.18 6.14 3.54
CA PRO A 83 -6.92 7.42 2.86
C PRO A 83 -7.93 7.74 1.76
N MET A 84 -8.55 6.72 1.14
CA MET A 84 -9.63 6.91 0.17
C MET A 84 -10.90 7.54 0.77
N TRP A 85 -11.02 7.60 2.10
CA TRP A 85 -12.10 8.31 2.81
C TRP A 85 -11.63 9.64 3.40
N SER A 86 -10.43 9.69 3.96
CA SER A 86 -9.93 10.86 4.69
C SER A 86 -9.22 11.89 3.80
N LYS A 87 -8.52 11.44 2.75
CA LYS A 87 -7.73 12.26 1.81
C LYS A 87 -7.82 11.73 0.38
N PRO A 88 -9.04 11.64 -0.21
CA PRO A 88 -9.24 10.98 -1.50
C PRO A 88 -8.54 11.71 -2.67
N ALA A 89 -8.51 13.04 -2.65
CA ALA A 89 -7.89 13.82 -3.72
C ALA A 89 -6.36 13.68 -3.70
N GLU A 90 -5.74 13.85 -2.53
CA GLU A 90 -4.29 13.70 -2.39
C GLU A 90 -3.83 12.27 -2.70
N LEU A 91 -4.62 11.26 -2.29
CA LEU A 91 -4.34 9.88 -2.67
C LEU A 91 -4.40 9.67 -4.19
N ALA A 92 -5.40 10.23 -4.86
CA ALA A 92 -5.56 10.12 -6.31
C ALA A 92 -4.37 10.77 -7.04
N ASP A 93 -3.91 11.93 -6.58
CA ASP A 93 -2.75 12.62 -7.14
C ASP A 93 -1.47 11.80 -7.00
N ILE A 94 -1.25 11.16 -5.84
CA ILE A 94 -0.10 10.26 -5.62
C ILE A 94 -0.17 9.06 -6.58
N ILE A 95 -1.35 8.45 -6.75
CA ILE A 95 -1.53 7.31 -7.67
C ILE A 95 -1.27 7.75 -9.12
N ALA A 96 -1.82 8.90 -9.55
CA ALA A 96 -1.62 9.43 -10.88
C ALA A 96 -0.14 9.74 -11.16
N LYS A 97 0.55 10.33 -10.18
CA LYS A 97 1.99 10.58 -10.25
C LYS A 97 2.78 9.28 -10.35
N ALA A 98 2.52 8.31 -9.48
CA ALA A 98 3.21 7.02 -9.49
C ALA A 98 3.04 6.30 -10.83
N ALA A 99 1.83 6.30 -11.40
CA ALA A 99 1.56 5.69 -12.71
C ALA A 99 2.25 6.41 -13.88
N SER A 100 2.39 7.74 -13.79
CA SER A 100 3.02 8.56 -14.84
C SER A 100 4.55 8.46 -14.80
N ASP A 101 5.13 8.48 -13.60
CA ASP A 101 6.58 8.34 -13.39
C ASP A 101 7.07 6.93 -13.76
N GLN A 102 6.21 5.92 -13.64
CA GLN A 102 6.48 4.56 -14.07
C GLN A 102 6.34 4.34 -15.57
N ALA A 103 6.04 5.40 -16.36
CA ALA A 103 5.89 5.43 -17.81
C ALA A 103 5.61 4.03 -18.37
N TRP A 104 4.38 3.55 -18.14
CA TRP A 104 3.83 2.30 -18.63
C TRP A 104 4.38 1.98 -20.02
N SER A 105 5.39 1.11 -20.09
CA SER A 105 5.92 0.67 -21.38
C SER A 105 4.86 -0.24 -21.97
N ARG A 106 4.05 0.26 -22.90
CA ARG A 106 3.35 -0.63 -23.83
C ARG A 106 4.42 -1.32 -24.66
N SER A 107 4.98 -2.42 -24.16
CA SER A 107 5.53 -3.46 -25.01
C SER A 107 4.34 -4.15 -25.64
N GLY A 108 3.77 -3.51 -26.66
CA GLY A 108 2.91 -4.17 -27.63
C GLY A 108 3.75 -5.20 -28.39
N GLU A 109 3.20 -6.40 -28.47
CA GLU A 109 3.32 -7.37 -29.57
C GLU A 109 4.56 -7.27 -30.46
N ARG A 110 5.46 -8.24 -30.32
CA ARG A 110 5.77 -9.23 -31.37
C ARG A 110 6.20 -10.55 -30.74
#